data_AF-A0A2N2M6S6-F1
#
_entry.id   AF-A0A2N2M6S6-F1
#
_cell.length_a   1.000
_cell.length_b   1.000
_cell.length_c   1.000
_cell.angle_alpha   90.00
_cell.angle_beta   90.00
_cell.angle_gamma   90.00
#
_symmetry.space_group_name_H-M   'P 1'
#
loop_
_entity.id
_entity.type
_entity.pdbx_description
1 polymer ?
#
loop_
_entity_poly.entity_id
_entity_poly.type
_entity_poly.pdbx_seq_one_letter_code
_entity_poly.pdbx_strand_id
1 'polypeptide(L)'
;MAYASSDLPVTNRITGKVRDWYDLPGNQRLLVTTDRLSAFDRSLAVVPYKGQVLNQLSAWWFEKTADLIPNHILSIPDPNAA
;
A
#
# COMPACT_ATOMS: atom_id res chain seq x y z
N MET A 1 -8.71 -14.79 -4.14
CA MET A 1 -7.63 -15.39 -3.32
C MET A 1 -6.93 -14.28 -2.57
N ALA A 2 -6.45 -14.52 -1.35
CA ALA A 2 -5.84 -13.48 -0.52
C ALA A 2 -4.44 -13.09 -1.04
N TYR A 3 -4.15 -11.79 -1.13
CA TYR A 3 -2.93 -11.25 -1.73
C TYR A 3 -1.85 -11.00 -0.67
N ALA A 4 -0.96 -11.97 -0.45
CA ALA A 4 0.02 -11.95 0.66
C ALA A 4 1.34 -11.22 0.36
N SER A 5 1.70 -11.12 -0.92
CA SER A 5 2.97 -10.52 -1.35
C SER A 5 2.88 -10.04 -2.78
N SER A 6 3.57 -8.95 -3.08
CA SER A 6 3.80 -8.49 -4.45
C SER A 6 5.09 -9.06 -5.02
N ASP A 7 5.14 -9.30 -6.33
CA ASP A 7 6.36 -9.67 -7.02
C ASP A 7 6.38 -8.95 -8.37
N LEU A 8 6.86 -7.70 -8.33
CA LEU A 8 6.93 -6.84 -9.50
C LEU A 8 8.37 -6.78 -10.02
N PRO A 9 8.58 -6.67 -11.34
CA PRO A 9 9.91 -6.54 -11.94
C PRO A 9 10.45 -5.10 -11.77
N VAL A 10 10.45 -4.60 -10.53
CA VAL A 10 10.90 -3.27 -10.12
C VAL A 10 11.99 -3.43 -9.06
N THR A 11 12.99 -2.57 -9.07
CA THR A 11 14.14 -2.64 -8.16
C THR A 11 13.78 -2.32 -6.72
N ASN A 12 14.58 -2.82 -5.76
CA ASN A 12 14.53 -2.48 -4.34
C ASN A 12 13.17 -2.71 -3.66
N ARG A 13 12.62 -3.92 -3.82
CA ARG A 13 11.47 -4.34 -3.03
C ARG A 13 11.83 -4.40 -1.55
N ILE A 14 11.10 -3.66 -0.73
CA ILE A 14 11.16 -3.75 0.74
C ILE A 14 9.80 -4.17 1.26
N THR A 15 9.80 -5.16 2.17
CA THR A 15 8.59 -5.73 2.75
C THR A 15 8.37 -5.22 4.17
N GLY A 16 7.30 -4.47 4.37
CA GLY A 16 6.77 -4.15 5.69
C GLY A 16 5.72 -5.16 6.16
N LYS A 17 5.10 -4.92 7.33
CA LYS A 17 4.05 -5.81 7.86
C LYS A 17 2.84 -5.92 6.93
N VAL A 18 2.40 -4.81 6.34
CA VAL A 18 1.20 -4.73 5.51
C VAL A 18 1.48 -4.28 4.07
N ARG A 19 2.51 -3.47 3.85
CA ARG A 19 2.84 -2.93 2.53
C ARG A 19 4.17 -3.48 2.06
N ASP A 20 4.24 -3.82 0.78
CA ASP A 20 5.50 -3.91 0.05
C ASP A 20 5.71 -2.56 -0.63
N TRP A 21 6.95 -2.08 -0.71
CA TRP A 21 7.25 -0.88 -1.48
C TRP A 21 8.46 -1.05 -2.37
N TYR A 22 8.47 -0.28 -3.46
CA TYR A 22 9.50 -0.29 -4.47
C TYR A 22 9.95 1.14 -4.74
N ASP A 23 11.25 1.34 -4.86
CA ASP A 23 11.78 2.64 -5.23
C ASP A 23 11.61 2.83 -6.75
N LEU A 24 11.08 3.99 -7.14
CA LEU A 24 10.92 4.40 -8.52
C LEU A 24 11.85 5.58 -8.84
N PRO A 25 12.17 5.83 -10.12
CA PRO A 25 12.91 7.02 -10.53
C PRO A 25 12.24 8.32 -10.06
N GLY A 26 13.03 9.38 -9.91
CA GLY A 26 12.50 10.70 -9.54
C GLY A 26 12.11 10.83 -8.06
N ASN A 27 12.73 10.04 -7.17
CA ASN A 27 12.44 10.02 -5.73
C ASN A 27 10.97 9.69 -5.42
N GLN A 28 10.40 8.79 -6.23
CA GLN A 28 9.04 8.29 -6.07
C GLN A 28 9.06 6.88 -5.48
N ARG A 29 7.94 6.46 -4.91
CA ARG A 29 7.80 5.13 -4.32
C ARG A 29 6.46 4.54 -4.67
N LEU A 30 6.47 3.31 -5.16
CA LEU A 30 5.26 2.50 -5.31
C LEU A 30 4.97 1.80 -3.99
N LEU A 31 3.76 1.97 -3.48
CA LEU A 31 3.25 1.29 -2.29
C LEU A 31 2.20 0.25 -2.70
N VAL A 32 2.50 -1.03 -2.49
CA VAL A 32 1.56 -2.13 -2.71
C VAL A 32 1.01 -2.61 -1.38
N THR A 33 -0.27 -2.36 -1.13
CA THR A 33 -0.95 -2.76 0.10
C THR A 33 -1.46 -4.19 0.00
N THR A 34 -0.91 -5.07 0.83
CA THR A 34 -1.24 -6.50 0.86
C THR A 34 -2.40 -6.81 1.82
N ASP A 35 -2.89 -8.03 1.73
CA ASP A 35 -3.92 -8.57 2.63
C ASP A 35 -3.36 -9.06 3.98
N ARG A 36 -2.03 -8.93 4.20
CA ARG A 36 -1.38 -9.33 5.46
C ARG A 36 -1.94 -8.54 6.64
N LEU A 37 -2.25 -9.25 7.73
CA LEU A 37 -2.69 -8.69 8.99
C LEU A 37 -1.68 -9.02 10.10
N SER A 38 -1.33 -8.01 10.88
CA SER A 38 -0.43 -8.15 12.03
C SER A 38 -1.00 -7.47 13.27
N ALA A 39 -0.77 -8.04 14.45
CA ALA A 39 -0.97 -7.38 15.74
C ALA A 39 0.12 -7.83 16.71
N PHE A 40 0.46 -7.01 17.70
CA PHE A 40 1.50 -7.31 18.70
C PHE A 40 2.83 -7.77 18.07
N ASP A 41 3.25 -7.11 16.99
CA ASP A 41 4.45 -7.45 16.21
C ASP A 41 4.50 -8.88 15.64
N ARG A 42 3.35 -9.56 15.53
CA ARG A 42 3.23 -10.89 14.92
C ARG A 42 2.34 -10.85 13.68
N SER A 43 2.71 -11.62 12.67
CA SER A 43 1.83 -11.93 11.53
C SER A 43 0.74 -12.87 12.02
N LEU A 44 -0.53 -12.51 11.78
CA LEU A 44 -1.68 -13.28 12.26
C LEU A 44 -2.34 -14.09 11.15
N ALA A 45 -2.62 -13.45 10.02
CA ALA A 45 -3.37 -14.03 8.92
C ALA A 45 -3.24 -13.19 7.66
N VAL A 46 -3.87 -13.65 6.59
CA VAL A 46 -4.10 -12.89 5.37
C VAL A 46 -5.62 -12.80 5.18
N VAL A 47 -6.16 -11.58 5.14
CA VAL A 47 -7.61 -11.34 5.03
C VAL A 47 -7.92 -10.88 3.61
N PRO A 48 -8.60 -11.70 2.78
CA PRO A 48 -8.89 -11.35 1.39
C PRO A 48 -9.45 -9.93 1.23
N TYR A 49 -8.92 -9.19 0.25
CA TYR A 49 -9.34 -7.83 -0.12
C TYR A 49 -9.07 -6.73 0.92
N LYS A 50 -8.50 -7.05 2.09
CA LYS A 50 -8.13 -6.06 3.10
C LYS A 50 -7.20 -5.00 2.51
N GLY A 51 -6.24 -5.39 1.66
CA GLY A 51 -5.30 -4.47 1.05
C GLY A 51 -5.98 -3.41 0.17
N GLN A 52 -7.02 -3.81 -0.57
CA GLN A 52 -7.82 -2.93 -1.42
C GLN A 52 -8.58 -1.91 -0.59
N VAL A 53 -9.31 -2.40 0.43
CA VAL A 53 -10.08 -1.54 1.34
C VAL A 53 -9.17 -0.52 2.00
N LEU A 54 -8.00 -0.93 2.49
CA LEU A 54 -7.08 -0.01 3.16
C LEU A 54 -6.48 1.04 2.22
N ASN A 55 -6.11 0.66 1.00
CA ASN A 55 -5.54 1.58 0.02
C ASN A 55 -6.58 2.60 -0.46
N GLN A 56 -7.78 2.15 -0.82
CA GLN A 56 -8.87 3.01 -1.27
C GLN A 56 -9.40 3.92 -0.16
N LEU A 57 -9.50 3.42 1.08
CA LEU A 57 -9.86 4.23 2.24
C LEU A 57 -8.82 5.32 2.50
N SER A 58 -7.54 4.99 2.37
CA SER A 58 -6.46 5.97 2.50
C SER A 58 -6.54 7.03 1.40
N ALA A 59 -6.75 6.62 0.13
CA ALA A 59 -6.93 7.53 -1.00
C ALA A 59 -8.11 8.48 -0.79
N TRP A 60 -9.26 7.97 -0.31
CA TRP A 60 -10.43 8.79 0.01
C TRP A 60 -10.10 9.84 1.08
N TRP A 61 -9.42 9.45 2.16
CA TRP A 61 -9.02 10.42 3.19
C TRP A 61 -8.02 11.45 2.68
N PHE A 62 -7.03 11.06 1.86
CA PHE A 62 -6.08 12.00 1.26
C PHE A 62 -6.77 13.03 0.38
N GLU A 63 -7.81 12.65 -0.36
CA GLU A 63 -8.65 13.57 -1.12
C GLU A 63 -9.42 14.52 -0.18
N LYS A 64 -10.06 13.98 0.87
CA LYS A 64 -10.88 14.78 1.81
C LYS A 64 -10.09 15.78 2.65
N THR A 65 -8.78 15.58 2.81
CA THR A 65 -7.92 16.48 3.60
C THR A 65 -6.93 17.25 2.73
N ALA A 66 -7.07 17.21 1.40
CA ALA A 66 -6.13 17.84 0.49
C ALA A 66 -6.09 19.38 0.62
N ASP A 67 -7.19 19.98 1.07
CA ASP A 67 -7.32 21.40 1.36
C ASP A 67 -6.69 21.81 2.71
N LEU A 68 -6.48 20.85 3.62
CA LEU A 68 -5.92 21.10 4.94
C LEU A 68 -4.39 21.01 4.97
N ILE A 69 -3.81 20.01 4.29
CA ILE A 69 -2.35 19.77 4.27
C ILE A 69 -1.91 19.05 3.00
N PRO A 70 -0.75 19.40 2.42
CA PRO A 70 -0.14 18.62 1.35
C PRO A 70 0.11 17.17 1.78
N ASN A 71 -0.13 16.23 0.87
CA ASN A 71 0.15 14.80 1.10
C ASN A 71 1.04 14.23 -0.02
N HIS A 72 1.46 12.97 0.12
CA HIS A 72 2.46 12.34 -0.72
C HIS A 72 1.88 11.55 -1.91
N ILE A 73 0.56 11.51 -2.09
CA ILE A 73 -0.07 10.73 -3.16
C ILE A 73 0.20 11.38 -4.51
N LEU A 74 0.70 10.58 -5.46
CA LEU A 74 0.90 10.99 -6.85
C LEU A 74 -0.19 10.43 -7.77
N SER A 75 -0.57 9.16 -7.58
CA SER A 75 -1.62 8.48 -8.35
C SER A 75 -2.10 7.23 -7.63
N ILE A 76 -3.23 6.65 -8.04
CA ILE A 76 -3.75 5.36 -7.54
C ILE A 76 -3.99 4.45 -8.76
N PRO A 77 -2.96 3.77 -9.28
CA PRO A 77 -3.06 3.02 -10.53
C PRO A 77 -3.81 1.68 -10.39
N ASP A 78 -3.97 1.16 -9.16
CA ASP A 78 -4.63 -0.11 -8.88
C ASP A 78 -5.33 -0.05 -7.49
N PRO A 79 -6.42 -0.79 -7.25
CA PRO A 79 -7.04 -0.86 -5.93
C PRO A 79 -6.10 -1.20 -4.78
N ASN A 80 -5.02 -1.94 -5.02
CA ASN A 80 -3.98 -2.28 -4.04
C ASN A 80 -2.74 -1.37 -4.10
N ALA A 81 -2.62 -0.45 -5.07
CA ALA A 81 -1.39 0.30 -5.30
C ALA A 81 -1.58 1.82 -5.31
N ALA A 82 -0.59 2.53 -4.78
CA ALA A 82 -0.47 4.00 -4.78
C ALA A 82 0.99 4.40 -5.07
#